data_AF-A0A645F788-F1
#
_entry.id   AF-A0A645F788-F1
#
_cell.length_a   1.000
_cell.length_b   1.000
_cell.length_c   1.000
_cell.angle_alpha   90.00
_cell.angle_beta   90.00
_cell.angle_gamma   90.00
#
_symmetry.space_group_name_H-M   'P 1'
#
loop_
_entity.id
_entity.type
_entity.pdbx_description
1 polymer ?
#
loop_
_entity_poly.entity_id
_entity_poly.type
_entity_poly.pdbx_seq_one_letter_code
_entity_poly.pdbx_strand_id
1 'polypeptide(L)' 'MAELFNTAIEIVIDMIHPEIHPLAKIAKDIAAGAVLIAAMAAFLVGCILFYTRLL' A
#
# COMPACT_ATOMS: atom_id res chain seq x y z
N MET A 1 -4.30 -7.58 2.84
CA MET A 1 -3.15 -8.18 2.14
C MET A 1 -2.12 -7.14 1.72
N ALA A 2 -2.48 -6.09 0.97
CA ALA A 2 -1.53 -5.07 0.52
C ALA A 2 -0.67 -4.48 1.66
N GLU A 3 -1.28 -4.15 2.80
CA GLU A 3 -0.54 -3.63 3.97
C GLU A 3 0.47 -4.64 4.55
N LEU A 4 0.10 -5.93 4.60
CA LEU A 4 1.00 -6.98 5.09
C LEU A 4 2.25 -7.09 4.20
N PHE A 5 2.08 -6.94 2.87
CA PHE A 5 3.21 -6.89 1.95
C PHE A 5 4.02 -5.61 2.09
N ASN A 6 3.37 -4.45 2.28
CA ASN A 6 4.07 -3.19 2.55
C ASN A 6 4.97 -3.32 3.78
N THR A 7 4.43 -3.79 4.91
CA THR A 7 5.20 -4.02 6.15
C THR A 7 6.30 -5.07 5.97
N ALA A 8 6.04 -6.16 5.26
CA ALA A 8 7.07 -7.17 5.00
C ALA A 8 8.25 -6.61 4.19
N ILE A 9 7.96 -5.83 3.15
CA ILE A 9 8.98 -5.16 2.34
C ILE A 9 9.74 -4.13 3.18
N GLU A 10 9.04 -3.36 4.00
CA GLU A 10 9.64 -2.37 4.89
C GLU A 10 10.65 -3.01 5.86
N ILE A 11 10.26 -4.11 6.52
CA ILE A 11 11.12 -4.86 7.45
C ILE A 11 12.35 -5.43 6.72
N VAL A 12 12.17 -5.97 5.51
CA VAL A 12 13.29 -6.51 4.71
C VAL A 12 14.27 -5.40 4.34
N ILE A 13 13.77 -4.24 3.92
CA ILE A 13 14.60 -3.08 3.57
C ILE A 13 15.36 -2.58 4.81
N ASP A 14 14.70 -2.44 5.95
CA ASP A 14 15.32 -1.98 7.19
C ASP A 14 16.36 -2.97 7.74
N MET A 15 16.15 -4.28 7.51
CA MET A 15 17.13 -5.31 7.85
C MET A 15 18.39 -5.23 6.98
N ILE A 16 18.25 -4.94 5.68
CA ILE A 16 19.37 -4.90 4.72
C ILE A 16 20.09 -3.54 4.78
N HIS A 17 19.37 -2.45 5.00
CA HIS A 17 19.87 -1.08 5.06
C HIS A 17 19.42 -0.40 6.37
N PRO A 18 20.14 -0.63 7.49
CA PRO A 18 19.80 -0.03 8.79
C PRO A 18 20.00 1.50 8.83
N GLU A 19 20.69 2.08 7.85
CA GLU A 19 20.75 3.53 7.64
C GLU A 19 19.88 3.96 6.45
N ILE A 20 19.39 5.21 6.48
CA ILE A 20 18.50 5.74 5.44
C ILE A 20 19.24 5.82 4.10
N HIS A 21 18.95 4.89 3.21
CA HIS A 21 19.43 4.90 1.83
C HIS A 21 18.40 5.55 0.88
N PRO A 22 18.81 6.38 -0.08
CA PRO A 22 17.89 7.01 -1.03
C PRO A 22 16.99 6.00 -1.77
N LEU A 23 17.55 4.86 -2.17
CA LEU A 23 16.79 3.79 -2.84
C LEU A 23 15.82 3.07 -1.88
N ALA A 24 16.18 2.92 -0.61
CA ALA A 24 15.31 2.32 0.41
C ALA A 24 14.04 3.17 0.58
N LYS A 25 14.21 4.50 0.61
CA LYS A 25 13.09 5.43 0.67
C LYS A 25 12.15 5.27 -0.53
N ILE A 26 12.69 5.25 -1.74
CA ILE A 26 11.90 5.07 -2.97
C ILE A 26 11.14 3.74 -2.95
N ALA A 27 11.78 2.66 -2.51
CA ALA A 27 11.14 1.36 -2.43
C ALA A 27 9.98 1.33 -1.42
N LYS A 28 10.16 1.97 -0.24
CA LYS A 28 9.08 2.15 0.75
C LYS A 28 7.94 3.01 0.21
N ASP A 29 8.24 4.10 -0.49
CA ASP A 29 7.23 4.99 -1.09
C ASP A 29 6.39 4.25 -2.15
N ILE A 30 7.01 3.40 -2.97
CA ILE A 30 6.31 2.57 -3.95
C ILE A 30 5.40 1.54 -3.27
N ALA A 31 5.87 0.89 -2.21
CA ALA A 31 5.09 -0.09 -1.47
C ALA A 31 3.84 0.55 -0.83
N ALA A 32 3.99 1.73 -0.22
CA ALA A 32 2.87 2.52 0.30
C ALA A 32 1.90 2.96 -0.83
N GLY A 33 2.44 3.34 -1.99
CA GLY A 33 1.64 3.65 -3.18
C GLY A 33 0.75 2.47 -3.64
N ALA A 34 1.27 1.24 -3.57
CA ALA A 34 0.50 0.05 -3.92
C ALA A 34 -0.67 -0.19 -2.94
N VAL A 35 -0.48 0.08 -1.65
CA VAL A 35 -1.56 0.04 -0.64
C VAL A 35 -2.64 1.06 -0.98
N LEU A 36 -2.26 2.29 -1.31
CA LEU A 36 -3.22 3.35 -1.65
C LEU A 36 -4.10 2.96 -2.85
N ILE A 37 -3.49 2.40 -3.90
CA ILE A 37 -4.22 1.93 -5.09
C ILE A 37 -5.20 0.81 -4.70
N ALA A 38 -4.76 -0.15 -3.89
CA ALA A 38 -5.62 -1.24 -3.43
C ALA A 38 -6.80 -0.73 -2.58
N ALA A 39 -6.56 0.23 -1.68
CA ALA A 39 -7.60 0.86 -0.86
C ALA A 39 -8.59 1.65 -1.72
N MET A 40 -8.11 2.39 -2.71
CA MET A 40 -8.95 3.15 -3.64
C MET A 40 -9.81 2.23 -4.52
N ALA A 41 -9.25 1.12 -4.99
CA ALA A 41 -10.02 0.10 -5.71
C ALA A 41 -11.12 -0.51 -4.85
N ALA A 42 -10.82 -0.85 -3.59
CA ALA A 42 -11.82 -1.35 -2.64
C ALA A 42 -12.93 -0.33 -2.38
N PHE A 43 -12.59 0.95 -2.24
CA PHE A 43 -13.56 2.04 -2.11
C PHE A 43 -14.47 2.15 -3.34
N LEU A 44 -13.91 2.15 -4.54
CA LEU A 44 -14.68 2.23 -5.79
C LEU A 44 -15.64 1.05 -5.95
N VAL A 45 -15.19 -0.17 -5.65
CA VAL A 45 -16.05 -1.37 -5.66
C VAL A 45 -17.18 -1.22 -4.64
N GLY A 46 -16.87 -0.74 -3.43
CA GLY A 46 -17.88 -0.41 -2.43
C GLY A 46 -18.91 0.59 -2.95
N CYS A 47 -18.46 1.71 -3.52
CA CYS A 47 -19.35 2.71 -4.11
C CYS A 47 -20.26 2.10 -5.17
N ILE A 48 -19.74 1.29 -6.10
CA ILE A 48 -20.55 0.65 -7.15
C ILE A 48 -21.61 -0.28 -6.57
N LEU A 49 -21.25 -1.11 -5.59
CA LEU A 49 -22.18 -2.06 -4.98
C LEU A 49 -23.28 -1.38 -4.16
N PHE A 50 -22.96 -0.29 -3.48
CA PHE A 50 -23.91 0.42 -2.62
C PHE A 50 -24.65 1.56 -3.34
N TYR A 51 -24.22 1.98 -4.53
CA TYR A 51 -24.85 3.06 -5.31
C TYR A 51 -26.34 2.83 -5.53
N THR A 52 -26.72 1.65 -6.03
CA THR A 52 -28.13 1.30 -6.29
C THR A 52 -28.93 0.97 -5.03
N ARG A 53 -28.26 0.69 -3.90
CA ARG A 53 -28.95 0.34 -2.64
C ARG A 53 -29.22 1.57 -1.76
N LEU A 54 -28.47 2.65 -1.96
CA LEU A 54 -28.60 3.91 -1.20
C LEU A 54 -29.34 5.03 -1.96
N LEU A 55 -29.44 4.94 -3.29
CA LEU A 55 -30.31 5.79 -4.15
C LEU A 55 -31.70 5.17 -4.31
#